data_AF-A0A950E0S0-F1
#
_entry.id   AF-A0A950E0S0-F1
#
_cell.length_a   1.000
_cell.length_b   1.000
_cell.length_c   1.000
_cell.angle_alpha   90.00
_cell.angle_beta   90.00
_cell.angle_gamma   90.00
#
_symmetry.space_group_name_H-M   'P 1'
#
loop_
_entity.id
_entity.type
_entity.pdbx_description
1 polymer ?
#
loop_
_entity_poly.entity_id
_entity_poly.type
_entity_poly.pdbx_seq_one_letter_code
_entity_poly.pdbx_strand_id
1 'polypeptide(L)'
;MDYPVETFTDGERERLRPHFTNLDRPVFALVNLPETVKAALFARYSRYPGTLRRLFLDEFADDLPDAVALRDQGEGQRAAQLYERIFLGYGDDSVAQLGGAHVACEWVSNVLTKILQRPRLGAYLEQSTRYIAYDTPMPDPPGGYRYYRDSSLGTSYEQAMDELFGIYSDALPRVCAWAASEFPRGGDEPAAAHERAIKAKALDLLRGLLPASSLSHMGIFATGQTYEQLVLHLFAHPLEEAQSYGRMILEELNAIMPSFLARVERPERGG
;
A
#
# COMPACT_ATOMS: atom_id res chain seq x y z
N MET A 1 10.69 -10.73 8.46
CA MET A 1 10.84 -10.43 7.02
C MET A 1 11.55 -9.10 6.85
N ASP A 2 12.61 -9.07 6.02
CA ASP A 2 13.19 -7.81 5.55
C ASP A 2 12.44 -7.38 4.29
N TYR A 3 11.75 -6.24 4.35
CA TYR A 3 11.01 -5.70 3.21
C TYR A 3 11.96 -4.91 2.32
N PRO A 4 11.84 -5.02 0.98
CA PRO A 4 12.61 -4.16 0.10
C PRO A 4 12.29 -2.69 0.35
N VAL A 5 13.34 -1.89 0.44
CA VAL A 5 13.23 -0.45 0.56
C VAL A 5 13.95 0.15 -0.64
N GLU A 6 13.23 0.96 -1.39
CA GLU A 6 13.84 1.63 -2.53
C GLU A 6 14.88 2.66 -2.07
N THR A 7 16.03 2.67 -2.76
CA THR A 7 17.08 3.65 -2.51
C THR A 7 16.87 4.88 -3.38
N PHE A 8 16.99 6.06 -2.78
CA PHE A 8 16.86 7.35 -3.43
C PHE A 8 18.15 8.15 -3.28
N THR A 9 18.53 8.89 -4.32
CA THR A 9 19.60 9.88 -4.28
C THR A 9 19.26 11.02 -3.31
N ASP A 10 20.27 11.77 -2.86
CA ASP A 10 20.03 12.89 -1.93
C ASP A 10 19.04 13.93 -2.49
N GLY A 11 19.14 14.25 -3.78
CA GLY A 11 18.21 15.17 -4.45
C GLY A 11 16.77 14.63 -4.52
N GLU A 12 16.60 13.33 -4.77
CA GLU A 12 15.28 12.69 -4.70
C GLU A 12 14.72 12.69 -3.28
N ARG A 13 15.56 12.40 -2.27
CA ARG A 13 15.15 12.45 -0.86
C ARG A 13 14.71 13.86 -0.47
N GLU A 14 15.40 14.91 -0.92
CA GLU A 14 15.01 16.30 -0.68
C GLU A 14 13.61 16.61 -1.24
N ARG A 15 13.29 16.11 -2.43
CA ARG A 15 11.97 16.26 -3.05
C ARG A 15 10.89 15.42 -2.37
N LEU A 16 11.23 14.27 -1.80
CA LEU A 16 10.27 13.36 -1.15
C LEU A 16 9.95 13.74 0.30
N ARG A 17 10.95 14.17 1.09
CA ARG A 17 10.80 14.45 2.53
C ARG A 17 9.60 15.33 2.91
N PRO A 18 9.22 16.35 2.14
CA PRO A 18 8.06 17.17 2.48
C PRO A 18 6.72 16.43 2.38
N HIS A 19 6.66 15.31 1.66
CA HIS A 19 5.41 14.69 1.22
C HIS A 19 5.13 13.29 1.78
N PHE A 20 6.12 12.69 2.45
CA PHE A 20 6.01 11.36 3.02
C PHE A 20 6.58 11.35 4.43
N THR A 21 5.89 10.69 5.37
CA THR A 21 6.29 10.61 6.78
C THR A 21 7.62 9.89 7.01
N ASN A 22 7.93 8.90 6.17
CA ASN A 22 9.26 8.28 6.11
C ASN A 22 9.59 7.85 4.67
N LEU A 23 10.88 7.60 4.40
CA LEU A 23 11.38 7.15 3.10
C LEU A 23 11.95 5.72 3.11
N ASP A 24 12.10 5.14 4.30
CA ASP A 24 12.97 3.99 4.53
C ASP A 24 12.19 2.76 5.06
N ARG A 25 10.86 2.82 5.05
CA ARG A 25 9.97 1.73 5.54
C ARG A 25 8.82 1.47 4.54
N PRO A 26 8.23 0.25 4.56
CA PRO A 26 7.16 -0.13 3.63
C PRO A 26 5.81 0.50 3.96
N VAL A 27 5.63 1.05 5.17
CA VAL A 27 4.42 1.76 5.56
C VAL A 27 4.75 3.22 5.79
N PHE A 28 3.95 4.12 5.23
CA PHE A 28 4.16 5.56 5.28
C PHE A 28 2.86 6.29 4.94
N ALA A 29 2.73 7.54 5.37
CA ALA A 29 1.58 8.39 5.06
C ALA A 29 1.96 9.54 4.12
N LEU A 30 1.00 9.98 3.30
CA LEU A 30 1.15 11.13 2.42
C LEU A 30 0.76 12.41 3.17
N VAL A 31 1.67 13.37 3.23
CA VAL A 31 1.52 14.66 3.91
C VAL A 31 1.75 15.82 2.97
N ASN A 32 1.26 17.02 3.30
CA ASN A 32 1.52 18.26 2.56
C ASN A 32 1.34 18.16 1.02
N LEU A 33 0.35 17.37 0.59
CA LEU A 33 -0.04 17.21 -0.81
C LEU A 33 -1.52 17.56 -0.95
N PRO A 34 -1.95 18.17 -2.08
CA PRO A 34 -3.36 18.33 -2.38
C PRO A 34 -4.09 16.98 -2.37
N GLU A 35 -5.32 16.94 -1.89
CA GLU A 35 -6.13 15.69 -1.84
C GLU A 35 -6.32 15.08 -3.23
N THR A 36 -6.41 15.92 -4.28
CA THR A 36 -6.47 15.44 -5.67
C THR A 36 -5.20 14.72 -6.10
N VAL A 37 -4.02 15.18 -5.66
CA VAL A 37 -2.74 14.54 -5.93
C VAL A 37 -2.63 13.21 -5.17
N LYS A 38 -3.02 13.17 -3.88
CA LYS A 38 -3.04 11.92 -3.10
C LYS A 38 -3.94 10.87 -3.73
N ALA A 39 -5.14 11.26 -4.16
CA ALA A 39 -6.08 10.38 -4.84
C ALA A 39 -5.55 9.88 -6.19
N ALA A 40 -4.96 10.77 -6.99
CA ALA A 40 -4.37 10.43 -8.28
C ALA A 40 -3.18 9.47 -8.13
N LEU A 41 -2.30 9.71 -7.14
CA LEU A 41 -1.18 8.84 -6.80
C LEU A 41 -1.65 7.41 -6.55
N PHE A 42 -2.59 7.19 -5.63
CA PHE A 42 -3.07 5.83 -5.37
C PHE A 42 -3.82 5.21 -6.56
N ALA A 43 -4.57 6.00 -7.32
CA ALA A 43 -5.26 5.51 -8.52
C ALA A 43 -4.25 5.00 -9.56
N ARG A 44 -3.20 5.77 -9.83
CA ARG A 44 -2.08 5.37 -10.70
C ARG A 44 -1.31 4.18 -10.13
N TYR A 45 -1.09 4.18 -8.82
CA TYR A 45 -0.32 3.16 -8.12
C TYR A 45 -0.90 1.75 -8.26
N SER A 46 -2.23 1.62 -8.33
CA SER A 46 -2.91 0.34 -8.56
C SER A 46 -2.49 -0.38 -9.86
N ARG A 47 -1.86 0.34 -10.80
CA ARG A 47 -1.39 -0.16 -12.10
C ARG A 47 0.10 0.16 -12.37
N TYR A 48 0.81 0.66 -11.37
CA TYR A 48 2.23 0.98 -11.48
C TYR A 48 3.06 -0.15 -10.85
N PRO A 49 4.08 -0.69 -11.53
CA PRO A 49 4.82 -1.87 -11.07
C PRO A 49 5.88 -1.57 -9.98
N GLY A 50 6.33 -0.32 -9.84
CA GLY A 50 7.32 0.09 -8.83
C GLY A 50 6.68 0.54 -7.50
N THR A 51 7.42 1.32 -6.71
CA THR A 51 6.96 1.88 -5.42
C THR A 51 6.21 3.20 -5.59
N LEU A 52 5.47 3.62 -4.57
CA LEU A 52 4.66 4.86 -4.63
C LEU A 52 5.55 6.11 -4.68
N ARG A 53 6.67 6.07 -3.96
CA ARG A 53 7.61 7.20 -3.89
C ARG A 53 8.32 7.41 -5.24
N ARG A 54 8.68 6.32 -5.93
CA ARG A 54 9.18 6.40 -7.30
C ARG A 54 8.12 6.91 -8.26
N LEU A 55 6.89 6.39 -8.20
CA LEU A 55 5.78 6.91 -9.00
C LEU A 55 5.59 8.43 -8.79
N PHE A 56 5.68 8.91 -7.56
CA PHE A 56 5.58 10.34 -7.28
C PHE A 56 6.69 11.14 -7.96
N LEU A 57 7.95 10.68 -7.86
CA LEU A 57 9.08 11.34 -8.54
C LEU A 57 8.92 11.35 -10.06
N ASP A 58 8.48 10.23 -10.63
CA ASP A 58 8.40 10.01 -12.08
C ASP A 58 7.23 10.78 -12.72
N GLU A 59 6.08 10.87 -12.03
CA GLU A 59 4.83 11.36 -12.65
C GLU A 59 4.25 12.64 -11.99
N PHE A 60 4.67 13.04 -10.78
CA PHE A 60 3.97 14.09 -10.03
C PHE A 60 4.86 15.21 -9.47
N ALA A 61 6.13 14.93 -9.19
CA ALA A 61 6.97 15.82 -8.40
C ALA A 61 7.39 17.10 -9.14
N ASP A 62 7.23 17.19 -10.46
CA ASP A 62 7.55 18.38 -11.28
C ASP A 62 6.34 19.32 -11.46
N ASP A 63 5.12 18.82 -11.28
CA ASP A 63 3.85 19.54 -11.53
C ASP A 63 3.11 19.91 -10.24
N LEU A 64 3.81 19.96 -9.10
CA LEU A 64 3.20 20.37 -7.85
C LEU A 64 2.90 21.88 -7.84
N PRO A 65 1.71 22.31 -7.40
CA PRO A 65 1.43 23.72 -7.19
C PRO A 65 2.34 24.30 -6.12
N ASP A 66 2.71 25.59 -6.24
CA ASP A 66 3.62 26.29 -5.32
C ASP A 66 3.25 26.03 -3.84
N ALA A 67 4.05 25.18 -3.20
CA ALA A 67 3.76 24.51 -1.93
C ALA A 67 3.91 25.40 -0.69
N VAL A 68 3.73 26.71 -0.81
CA VAL A 68 3.91 27.67 0.30
C VAL A 68 2.80 27.52 1.37
N ALA A 69 1.68 26.87 1.06
CA ALA A 69 0.46 26.94 1.90
C ALA A 69 0.00 25.64 2.59
N LEU A 70 0.64 24.48 2.36
CA LEU A 70 0.15 23.19 2.88
C LEU A 70 0.96 22.61 4.04
N ARG A 71 1.87 23.38 4.66
CA ARG A 71 2.58 22.90 5.85
C ARG A 71 1.59 22.76 7.01
N ASP A 72 1.24 21.52 7.31
CA ASP A 72 0.57 21.15 8.55
C ASP A 72 1.55 21.43 9.71
N GLN A 73 1.43 22.60 10.36
CA GLN A 73 2.36 23.04 11.43
C GLN A 73 2.10 22.31 12.76
N GLY A 74 1.74 21.04 12.70
CA GLY A 74 1.23 20.26 13.84
C GLY A 74 -0.16 20.71 14.27
N GLU A 75 -0.79 19.92 15.15
CA GLU A 75 -2.18 20.12 15.59
C GLU A 75 -2.41 21.50 16.26
N GLY A 76 -1.34 22.11 16.80
CA GLY A 76 -1.41 23.32 17.61
C GLY A 76 -1.97 23.03 19.02
N GLN A 77 -1.36 23.63 20.05
CA GLN A 77 -1.69 23.31 21.46
C GLN A 77 -3.18 23.42 21.79
N ARG A 78 -3.89 24.38 21.19
CA ARG A 78 -5.31 24.61 21.45
C ARG A 78 -6.21 23.51 20.86
N ALA A 79 -5.90 23.00 19.67
CA ALA A 79 -6.67 21.92 19.08
C ALA A 79 -6.37 20.61 19.80
N ALA A 80 -5.10 20.32 20.09
CA ALA A 80 -4.70 19.12 20.85
C ALA A 80 -5.40 19.06 22.23
N GLN A 81 -5.40 20.15 23.01
CA GLN A 81 -6.11 20.20 24.31
C GLN A 81 -7.63 20.06 24.17
N LEU A 82 -8.21 20.57 23.07
CA LEU A 82 -9.64 20.44 22.80
C LEU A 82 -9.99 18.99 22.45
N TYR A 83 -9.20 18.35 21.59
CA TYR A 83 -9.32 16.92 21.28
C TYR A 83 -9.16 16.10 22.55
N GLU A 84 -8.12 16.31 23.34
CA GLU A 84 -7.92 15.60 24.60
C GLU A 84 -9.16 15.68 25.51
N ARG A 85 -9.73 16.88 25.68
CA ARG A 85 -10.93 17.10 26.51
C ARG A 85 -12.19 16.46 25.94
N ILE A 86 -12.48 16.67 24.65
CA ILE A 86 -13.71 16.17 24.01
C ILE A 86 -13.63 14.65 23.86
N PHE A 87 -12.52 14.18 23.33
CA PHE A 87 -12.29 12.79 23.02
C PHE A 87 -12.18 11.97 24.30
N LEU A 88 -11.37 12.36 25.29
CA LEU A 88 -11.19 11.53 26.49
C LEU A 88 -12.23 11.83 27.59
N GLY A 89 -12.67 13.07 27.71
CA GLY A 89 -13.54 13.50 28.80
C GLY A 89 -15.02 13.19 28.58
N TYR A 90 -15.50 13.22 27.34
CA TYR A 90 -16.93 13.07 27.02
C TYR A 90 -17.25 11.81 26.20
N GLY A 91 -16.25 11.06 25.73
CA GLY A 91 -16.46 9.83 24.95
C GLY A 91 -17.09 10.07 23.58
N ASP A 92 -16.90 11.26 23.00
CA ASP A 92 -17.47 11.62 21.70
C ASP A 92 -16.67 11.03 20.54
N ASP A 93 -16.83 9.72 20.33
CA ASP A 93 -16.11 8.93 19.33
C ASP A 93 -16.34 9.43 17.89
N SER A 94 -17.42 10.19 17.67
CA SER A 94 -17.78 10.72 16.35
C SER A 94 -16.78 11.77 15.85
N VAL A 95 -16.09 12.48 16.74
CA VAL A 95 -15.10 13.50 16.36
C VAL A 95 -13.91 12.90 15.61
N ALA A 96 -13.52 11.65 15.89
CA ALA A 96 -12.42 11.00 15.14
C ALA A 96 -12.81 10.58 13.72
N GLN A 97 -14.06 10.77 13.33
CA GLN A 97 -14.48 10.60 11.94
C GLN A 97 -14.16 11.83 11.08
N LEU A 98 -13.86 12.99 11.70
CA LEU A 98 -13.68 14.26 11.02
C LEU A 98 -12.27 14.51 10.47
N GLY A 99 -11.32 13.64 10.83
CA GLY A 99 -9.95 13.65 10.31
C GLY A 99 -9.61 12.28 9.73
N GLY A 100 -8.79 12.29 8.68
CA GLY A 100 -8.37 11.08 7.99
C GLY A 100 -7.01 11.23 7.32
N ALA A 101 -6.44 10.09 6.95
CA ALA A 101 -5.10 10.02 6.39
C ALA A 101 -5.01 9.05 5.22
N HIS A 102 -4.11 9.37 4.29
CA HIS A 102 -3.71 8.51 3.20
C HIS A 102 -2.45 7.73 3.62
N VAL A 103 -2.57 6.41 3.81
CA VAL A 103 -1.48 5.51 4.22
C VAL A 103 -1.19 4.53 3.10
N ALA A 104 0.07 4.41 2.72
CA ALA A 104 0.56 3.39 1.81
C ALA A 104 1.13 2.21 2.62
N CYS A 105 0.82 0.99 2.20
CA CYS A 105 1.40 -0.24 2.70
C CYS A 105 2.00 -1.00 1.50
N GLU A 106 3.32 -1.06 1.41
CA GLU A 106 4.06 -1.79 0.37
C GLU A 106 4.45 -3.17 0.86
N TRP A 107 4.75 -4.08 -0.08
CA TRP A 107 5.18 -5.47 0.20
C TRP A 107 4.26 -6.27 1.14
N VAL A 108 2.95 -6.08 1.01
CA VAL A 108 1.91 -6.70 1.85
C VAL A 108 1.45 -8.01 1.23
N SER A 109 1.45 -9.13 1.96
CA SER A 109 0.89 -10.39 1.42
C SER A 109 -0.58 -10.23 1.03
N ASN A 110 -1.04 -11.02 0.04
CA ASN A 110 -2.46 -11.04 -0.31
C ASN A 110 -3.36 -11.45 0.87
N VAL A 111 -2.85 -12.19 1.85
CA VAL A 111 -3.58 -12.45 3.11
C VAL A 111 -3.77 -11.16 3.89
N LEU A 112 -2.69 -10.41 4.11
CA LEU A 112 -2.74 -9.16 4.87
C LEU A 112 -3.53 -8.07 4.13
N THR A 113 -3.52 -7.99 2.79
CA THR A 113 -4.38 -7.01 2.09
C THR A 113 -5.86 -7.21 2.40
N LYS A 114 -6.34 -8.46 2.59
CA LYS A 114 -7.74 -8.71 2.97
C LYS A 114 -8.03 -8.34 4.42
N ILE A 115 -7.06 -8.47 5.30
CA ILE A 115 -7.17 -8.02 6.70
C ILE A 115 -7.23 -6.49 6.75
N LEU A 116 -6.36 -5.80 6.01
CA LEU A 116 -6.32 -4.33 5.95
C LEU A 116 -7.59 -3.73 5.33
N GLN A 117 -8.24 -4.43 4.41
CA GLN A 117 -9.52 -4.01 3.78
C GLN A 117 -10.76 -4.37 4.60
N ARG A 118 -10.60 -4.94 5.80
CA ARG A 118 -11.72 -5.35 6.66
C ARG A 118 -12.63 -4.17 7.06
N PRO A 119 -12.11 -2.99 7.45
CA PRO A 119 -12.97 -1.86 7.81
C PRO A 119 -13.79 -1.38 6.60
N ARG A 120 -15.10 -1.22 6.78
CA ARG A 120 -16.01 -0.82 5.68
C ARG A 120 -16.01 0.68 5.40
N LEU A 121 -15.56 1.49 6.36
CA LEU A 121 -15.50 2.96 6.29
C LEU A 121 -14.09 3.43 5.90
N GLY A 122 -13.59 2.90 4.79
CA GLY A 122 -12.30 3.28 4.21
C GLY A 122 -12.34 3.14 2.69
N ALA A 123 -11.43 3.83 2.01
CA ALA A 123 -11.16 3.67 0.60
C ALA A 123 -9.83 2.93 0.42
N TYR A 124 -9.81 1.99 -0.52
CA TYR A 124 -8.68 1.09 -0.72
C TYR A 124 -8.32 1.01 -2.19
N LEU A 125 -7.02 1.03 -2.48
CA LEU A 125 -6.49 0.80 -3.83
C LEU A 125 -5.31 -0.17 -3.74
N GLU A 126 -5.57 -1.42 -4.12
CA GLU A 126 -4.59 -2.50 -4.19
C GLU A 126 -4.01 -2.61 -5.61
N GLN A 127 -2.71 -2.93 -5.72
CA GLN A 127 -2.10 -3.28 -6.99
C GLN A 127 -2.86 -4.42 -7.68
N SER A 128 -3.20 -4.21 -8.94
CA SER A 128 -4.07 -5.14 -9.65
C SER A 128 -3.28 -6.24 -10.35
N THR A 129 -3.42 -7.47 -9.86
CA THR A 129 -2.90 -8.68 -10.54
C THR A 129 -3.54 -8.94 -11.91
N ARG A 130 -4.58 -8.19 -12.29
CA ARG A 130 -5.18 -8.21 -13.63
C ARG A 130 -4.43 -7.35 -14.64
N TYR A 131 -3.61 -6.42 -14.17
CA TYR A 131 -2.93 -5.44 -15.02
C TYR A 131 -1.41 -5.40 -14.80
N ILE A 132 -0.93 -5.85 -13.64
CA ILE A 132 0.49 -5.91 -13.29
C ILE A 132 0.91 -7.39 -13.28
N ALA A 133 1.98 -7.68 -14.02
CA ALA A 133 2.61 -9.00 -14.00
C ALA A 133 3.53 -9.11 -12.78
N TYR A 134 3.47 -10.26 -12.10
CA TYR A 134 4.25 -10.54 -10.89
C TYR A 134 5.45 -11.46 -11.20
N ASP A 135 5.93 -11.39 -12.44
CA ASP A 135 6.99 -12.22 -13.04
C ASP A 135 8.38 -11.59 -12.95
N THR A 136 8.47 -10.36 -12.42
CA THR A 136 9.73 -9.65 -12.19
C THR A 136 10.24 -9.93 -10.76
N PRO A 137 11.55 -10.18 -10.57
CA PRO A 137 12.13 -10.34 -9.24
C PRO A 137 11.89 -9.12 -8.34
N MET A 138 11.79 -9.37 -7.03
CA MET A 138 11.80 -8.28 -6.05
C MET A 138 13.11 -7.49 -6.11
N PRO A 139 13.06 -6.17 -5.82
CA PRO A 139 14.27 -5.38 -5.58
C PRO A 139 14.97 -5.82 -4.29
N ASP A 140 16.13 -5.21 -4.02
CA ASP A 140 17.07 -5.50 -2.91
C ASP A 140 16.40 -5.94 -1.58
N PRO A 141 16.77 -7.10 -0.97
CA PRO A 141 17.78 -8.06 -1.43
C PRO A 141 17.43 -8.67 -2.80
N PRO A 142 18.35 -8.63 -3.79
CA PRO A 142 18.06 -9.10 -5.12
C PRO A 142 17.83 -10.60 -5.11
N GLY A 143 16.84 -11.05 -5.87
CA GLY A 143 16.88 -12.41 -6.43
C GLY A 143 15.79 -13.37 -5.97
N GLY A 144 14.58 -12.89 -5.70
CA GLY A 144 13.45 -13.78 -5.44
C GLY A 144 12.14 -13.29 -6.03
N TYR A 145 11.19 -14.21 -6.18
CA TYR A 145 9.82 -13.86 -6.50
C TYR A 145 9.13 -13.10 -5.36
N ARG A 146 8.07 -12.35 -5.70
CA ARG A 146 7.34 -11.49 -4.77
C ARG A 146 6.38 -12.24 -3.85
N TYR A 147 6.89 -13.07 -2.96
CA TYR A 147 6.12 -13.69 -1.88
C TYR A 147 6.68 -13.40 -0.48
N TYR A 148 5.78 -13.46 0.50
CA TYR A 148 6.09 -13.31 1.93
C TYR A 148 7.08 -14.37 2.39
N ARG A 149 8.17 -13.96 3.05
CA ARG A 149 9.20 -14.87 3.55
C ARG A 149 9.36 -14.68 5.05
N ASP A 150 9.37 -15.80 5.76
CA ASP A 150 9.74 -15.86 7.16
C ASP A 150 10.51 -17.14 7.46
N SER A 151 11.55 -17.02 8.28
CA SER A 151 12.44 -18.14 8.64
C SER A 151 11.69 -19.31 9.29
N SER A 152 10.55 -19.06 9.93
CA SER A 152 9.71 -20.08 10.54
C SER A 152 8.95 -20.97 9.53
N LEU A 153 8.80 -20.53 8.28
CA LEU A 153 8.08 -21.27 7.24
C LEU A 153 8.93 -22.39 6.61
N GLY A 154 10.25 -22.30 6.73
CA GLY A 154 11.21 -23.34 6.31
C GLY A 154 11.40 -23.46 4.79
N THR A 155 12.37 -24.28 4.39
CA THR A 155 12.82 -24.40 3.00
C THR A 155 11.78 -25.03 2.06
N SER A 156 10.94 -25.93 2.56
CA SER A 156 9.88 -26.56 1.75
C SER A 156 8.83 -25.54 1.28
N TYR A 157 8.56 -24.52 2.10
CA TYR A 157 7.69 -23.41 1.73
C TYR A 157 8.30 -22.61 0.59
N GLU A 158 9.57 -22.19 0.73
CA GLU A 158 10.28 -21.41 -0.29
C GLU A 158 10.34 -22.14 -1.63
N GLN A 159 10.69 -23.44 -1.61
CA GLN A 159 10.71 -24.28 -2.82
C GLN A 159 9.35 -24.33 -3.52
N ALA A 160 8.26 -24.52 -2.77
CA ALA A 160 6.91 -24.54 -3.34
C ALA A 160 6.50 -23.17 -3.91
N MET A 161 6.87 -22.07 -3.23
CA MET A 161 6.59 -20.72 -3.73
C MET A 161 7.39 -20.41 -5.00
N ASP A 162 8.68 -20.76 -5.02
CA ASP A 162 9.54 -20.58 -6.19
C ASP A 162 9.04 -21.39 -7.38
N GLU A 163 8.58 -22.62 -7.17
CA GLU A 163 7.96 -23.45 -8.23
C GLU A 163 6.68 -22.80 -8.77
N LEU A 164 5.77 -22.35 -7.91
CA LEU A 164 4.53 -21.69 -8.33
C LEU A 164 4.79 -20.44 -9.16
N PHE A 165 5.71 -19.59 -8.71
CA PHE A 165 6.08 -18.39 -9.46
C PHE A 165 6.85 -18.72 -10.75
N GLY A 166 7.70 -19.74 -10.76
CA GLY A 166 8.36 -20.25 -11.97
C GLY A 166 7.34 -20.67 -13.03
N ILE A 167 6.35 -21.48 -12.62
CA ILE A 167 5.26 -21.89 -13.51
C ILE A 167 4.47 -20.67 -14.02
N TYR A 168 4.15 -19.72 -13.14
CA TYR A 168 3.46 -18.48 -13.53
C TYR A 168 4.25 -17.67 -14.57
N SER A 169 5.54 -17.43 -14.32
CA SER A 169 6.43 -16.67 -15.20
C SER A 169 6.60 -17.36 -16.56
N ASP A 170 6.77 -18.69 -16.59
CA ASP A 170 6.90 -19.46 -17.83
C ASP A 170 5.60 -19.54 -18.63
N ALA A 171 4.45 -19.57 -17.94
CA ALA A 171 3.14 -19.63 -18.56
C ALA A 171 2.72 -18.28 -19.17
N LEU A 172 3.11 -17.16 -18.57
CA LEU A 172 2.67 -15.82 -19.00
C LEU A 172 2.89 -15.54 -20.49
N PRO A 173 4.11 -15.66 -21.06
CA PRO A 173 4.31 -15.41 -22.49
C PRO A 173 3.54 -16.40 -23.39
N ARG A 174 3.34 -17.65 -22.94
CA ARG A 174 2.61 -18.69 -23.69
C ARG A 174 1.11 -18.37 -23.75
N VAL A 175 0.52 -17.99 -22.63
CA VAL A 175 -0.89 -17.60 -22.56
C VAL A 175 -1.13 -16.26 -23.27
N CYS A 176 -0.19 -15.32 -23.23
CA CYS A 176 -0.24 -14.12 -24.06
C CYS A 176 -0.27 -14.46 -25.56
N ALA A 177 0.60 -15.37 -26.03
CA ALA A 177 0.63 -15.78 -27.43
C ALA A 177 -0.67 -16.49 -27.85
N TRP A 178 -1.18 -17.39 -27.01
CA TRP A 178 -2.49 -18.03 -27.23
C TRP A 178 -3.64 -17.01 -27.25
N ALA A 179 -3.67 -16.07 -26.31
CA ALA A 179 -4.72 -15.06 -26.27
C ALA A 179 -4.67 -14.16 -27.52
N ALA A 180 -3.48 -13.82 -28.01
CA ALA A 180 -3.32 -13.06 -29.26
C ALA A 180 -3.79 -13.84 -30.49
N SER A 181 -3.67 -15.17 -30.51
CA SER A 181 -4.21 -15.99 -31.62
C SER A 181 -5.72 -16.17 -31.57
N GLU A 182 -6.30 -16.30 -30.37
CA GLU A 182 -7.75 -16.48 -30.19
C GLU A 182 -8.53 -15.17 -30.36
N PHE A 183 -7.94 -14.05 -29.95
CA PHE A 183 -8.54 -12.73 -30.00
C PHE A 183 -7.69 -11.83 -30.89
N PRO A 184 -7.75 -11.95 -32.23
CA PRO A 184 -6.96 -11.12 -33.12
C PRO A 184 -7.43 -9.66 -33.11
N ARG A 185 -6.49 -8.74 -33.38
CA ARG A 185 -6.74 -7.29 -33.44
C ARG A 185 -7.80 -6.94 -34.50
N GLY A 186 -8.79 -6.13 -34.11
CA GLY A 186 -9.76 -5.57 -35.05
C GLY A 186 -9.12 -4.52 -35.98
N GLY A 187 -9.71 -4.30 -37.17
CA GLY A 187 -9.14 -3.41 -38.19
C GLY A 187 -8.78 -2.00 -37.71
N ASP A 188 -9.65 -1.40 -36.90
CA ASP A 188 -9.50 -0.03 -36.40
C ASP A 188 -8.93 0.05 -34.97
N GLU A 189 -8.60 -1.08 -34.33
CA GLU A 189 -8.10 -1.09 -32.95
C GLU A 189 -6.62 -0.68 -32.89
N PRO A 190 -6.23 0.31 -32.05
CA PRO A 190 -4.82 0.64 -31.85
C PRO A 190 -4.03 -0.55 -31.32
N ALA A 191 -2.87 -0.85 -31.93
CA ALA A 191 -2.04 -2.00 -31.55
C ALA A 191 -1.70 -2.04 -30.05
N ALA A 192 -1.34 -0.91 -29.45
CA ALA A 192 -1.03 -0.82 -28.02
C ALA A 192 -2.26 -1.02 -27.11
N ALA A 193 -3.48 -0.74 -27.60
CA ALA A 193 -4.71 -1.04 -26.86
C ALA A 193 -4.97 -2.55 -26.87
N HIS A 194 -4.80 -3.17 -28.04
CA HIS A 194 -4.92 -4.60 -28.22
C HIS A 194 -3.93 -5.39 -27.36
N GLU A 195 -2.63 -5.05 -27.41
CA GLU A 195 -1.58 -5.70 -26.61
C GLU A 195 -1.86 -5.62 -25.11
N ARG A 196 -2.35 -4.47 -24.62
CA ARG A 196 -2.76 -4.31 -23.22
C ARG A 196 -3.96 -5.19 -22.87
N ALA A 197 -4.94 -5.32 -23.76
CA ALA A 197 -6.09 -6.19 -23.56
C ALA A 197 -5.68 -7.67 -23.52
N ILE A 198 -4.79 -8.10 -24.43
CA ILE A 198 -4.21 -9.46 -24.44
C ILE A 198 -3.45 -9.73 -23.14
N LYS A 199 -2.56 -8.82 -22.73
CA LYS A 199 -1.82 -8.96 -21.47
C LYS A 199 -2.75 -9.05 -20.27
N ALA A 200 -3.76 -8.18 -20.18
CA ALA A 200 -4.73 -8.20 -19.08
C ALA A 200 -5.54 -9.51 -19.04
N LYS A 201 -5.91 -10.06 -20.21
CA LYS A 201 -6.59 -11.36 -20.30
C LYS A 201 -5.69 -12.50 -19.83
N ALA A 202 -4.42 -12.54 -20.27
CA ALA A 202 -3.48 -13.56 -19.83
C ALA A 202 -3.24 -13.50 -18.31
N LEU A 203 -3.08 -12.30 -17.76
CA LEU A 203 -2.95 -12.09 -16.31
C LEU A 203 -4.19 -12.55 -15.54
N ASP A 204 -5.40 -12.23 -16.01
CA ASP A 204 -6.64 -12.65 -15.34
C ASP A 204 -6.88 -14.17 -15.41
N LEU A 205 -6.35 -14.86 -16.43
CA LEU A 205 -6.35 -16.32 -16.51
C LEU A 205 -5.31 -16.97 -15.60
N LEU A 206 -4.14 -16.35 -15.46
CA LEU A 206 -2.99 -16.93 -14.71
C LEU A 206 -2.94 -16.54 -13.24
N ARG A 207 -3.65 -15.50 -12.80
CA ARG A 207 -3.64 -15.03 -11.41
C ARG A 207 -4.02 -16.08 -10.36
N GLY A 208 -4.66 -17.18 -10.77
CA GLY A 208 -4.95 -18.32 -9.89
C GLY A 208 -3.72 -19.14 -9.48
N LEU A 209 -2.59 -18.99 -10.20
CA LEU A 209 -1.31 -19.61 -9.87
C LEU A 209 -0.53 -18.81 -8.83
N LEU A 210 -0.84 -17.52 -8.67
CA LEU A 210 -0.17 -16.68 -7.68
C LEU A 210 -0.59 -17.13 -6.26
N PRO A 211 0.36 -17.50 -5.39
CA PRO A 211 0.03 -17.97 -4.05
C PRO A 211 -0.56 -16.84 -3.19
N ALA A 212 -1.27 -17.21 -2.11
CA ALA A 212 -1.81 -16.24 -1.15
C ALA A 212 -0.72 -15.42 -0.43
N SER A 213 0.52 -15.91 -0.44
CA SER A 213 1.69 -15.18 0.05
C SER A 213 2.22 -14.12 -0.91
N SER A 214 1.67 -14.02 -2.13
CA SER A 214 2.12 -13.02 -3.11
C SER A 214 2.00 -11.63 -2.50
N LEU A 215 3.07 -10.85 -2.57
CA LEU A 215 3.13 -9.50 -2.05
C LEU A 215 2.46 -8.53 -3.02
N SER A 216 1.78 -7.53 -2.49
CA SER A 216 1.08 -6.47 -3.20
C SER A 216 1.45 -5.11 -2.56
N HIS A 217 0.95 -4.03 -3.15
CA HIS A 217 1.00 -2.71 -2.56
C HIS A 217 -0.41 -2.18 -2.45
N MET A 218 -0.71 -1.47 -1.36
CA MET A 218 -2.05 -1.00 -1.08
C MET A 218 -2.05 0.41 -0.51
N GLY A 219 -2.84 1.29 -1.13
CA GLY A 219 -3.22 2.58 -0.55
C GLY A 219 -4.49 2.46 0.28
N ILE A 220 -4.52 3.16 1.40
CA ILE A 220 -5.67 3.27 2.31
C ILE A 220 -5.95 4.74 2.53
N PHE A 221 -7.21 5.14 2.43
CA PHE A 221 -7.71 6.37 3.02
C PHE A 221 -8.81 6.03 4.01
N ALA A 222 -8.66 6.45 5.26
CA ALA A 222 -9.65 6.19 6.30
C ALA A 222 -9.62 7.29 7.37
N THR A 223 -10.66 7.32 8.19
CA THR A 223 -10.76 8.24 9.33
C THR A 223 -9.96 7.75 10.53
N GLY A 224 -9.67 8.65 11.48
CA GLY A 224 -9.04 8.30 12.75
C GLY A 224 -9.75 7.16 13.48
N GLN A 225 -11.09 7.20 13.55
CA GLN A 225 -11.88 6.14 14.16
C GLN A 225 -11.71 4.79 13.44
N THR A 226 -11.69 4.80 12.10
CA THR A 226 -11.51 3.59 11.31
C THR A 226 -10.12 3.01 11.47
N TYR A 227 -9.10 3.87 11.53
CA TYR A 227 -7.73 3.45 11.80
C TYR A 227 -7.55 2.92 13.23
N GLU A 228 -8.18 3.51 14.25
CA GLU A 228 -8.18 2.97 15.62
C GLU A 228 -8.69 1.52 15.61
N GLN A 229 -9.84 1.26 14.97
CA GLN A 229 -10.42 -0.08 14.86
C GLN A 229 -9.50 -1.04 14.08
N LEU A 230 -8.92 -0.58 12.98
CA LEU A 230 -8.00 -1.38 12.17
C LEU A 230 -6.76 -1.77 12.98
N VAL A 231 -6.12 -0.82 13.65
CA VAL A 231 -4.89 -1.06 14.43
C VAL A 231 -5.16 -2.02 15.58
N LEU A 232 -6.25 -1.83 16.33
CA LEU A 232 -6.64 -2.77 17.39
C LEU A 232 -6.87 -4.18 16.84
N HIS A 233 -7.49 -4.30 15.66
CA HIS A 233 -7.67 -5.59 15.00
C HIS A 233 -6.35 -6.24 14.59
N LEU A 234 -5.41 -5.45 14.05
CA LEU A 234 -4.09 -5.93 13.63
C LEU A 234 -3.24 -6.40 14.81
N PHE A 235 -3.30 -5.69 15.95
CA PHE A 235 -2.61 -6.10 17.18
C PHE A 235 -3.14 -7.41 17.76
N ALA A 236 -4.45 -7.62 17.71
CA ALA A 236 -5.08 -8.85 18.16
C ALA A 236 -4.98 -10.02 17.17
N HIS A 237 -4.48 -9.78 15.95
CA HIS A 237 -4.43 -10.80 14.90
C HIS A 237 -3.33 -11.83 15.19
N PRO A 238 -3.53 -13.14 14.96
CA PRO A 238 -2.52 -14.17 15.21
C PRO A 238 -1.33 -14.16 14.23
N LEU A 239 -1.38 -13.34 13.19
CA LEU A 239 -0.31 -13.28 12.18
C LEU A 239 0.69 -12.21 12.57
N GLU A 240 1.97 -12.57 12.60
CA GLU A 240 3.07 -11.65 12.88
C GLU A 240 3.13 -10.51 11.86
N GLU A 241 2.89 -10.81 10.57
CA GLU A 241 2.80 -9.79 9.51
C GLU A 241 1.74 -8.73 9.85
N ALA A 242 0.55 -9.15 10.28
CA ALA A 242 -0.53 -8.23 10.65
C ALA A 242 -0.15 -7.36 11.85
N GLN A 243 0.41 -7.94 12.90
CA GLN A 243 0.85 -7.20 14.08
C GLN A 243 1.97 -6.19 13.73
N SER A 244 2.91 -6.61 12.87
CA SER A 244 4.03 -5.76 12.43
C SER A 244 3.53 -4.56 11.63
N TYR A 245 2.61 -4.77 10.66
CA TYR A 245 2.00 -3.67 9.93
C TYR A 245 1.12 -2.80 10.82
N GLY A 246 0.42 -3.38 11.81
CA GLY A 246 -0.33 -2.61 12.81
C GLY A 246 0.55 -1.60 13.55
N ARG A 247 1.77 -2.02 13.94
CA ARG A 247 2.73 -1.13 14.64
C ARG A 247 3.23 -0.03 13.74
N MET A 248 3.61 -0.37 12.50
CA MET A 248 4.09 0.63 11.54
C MET A 248 2.98 1.61 11.17
N ILE A 249 1.75 1.14 10.91
CA ILE A 249 0.60 2.02 10.63
C ILE A 249 0.38 2.99 11.81
N LEU A 250 0.36 2.49 13.05
CA LEU A 250 0.18 3.35 14.23
C LEU A 250 1.27 4.43 14.33
N GLU A 251 2.54 4.07 14.11
CA GLU A 251 3.65 5.02 14.15
C GLU A 251 3.48 6.15 13.13
N GLU A 252 3.15 5.82 11.88
CA GLU A 252 2.97 6.81 10.83
C GLU A 252 1.72 7.69 11.07
N LEU A 253 0.66 7.12 11.65
CA LEU A 253 -0.53 7.88 12.01
C LEU A 253 -0.30 8.82 13.20
N ASN A 254 0.47 8.37 14.20
CA ASN A 254 0.87 9.21 15.34
C ASN A 254 1.76 10.39 14.91
N ALA A 255 2.49 10.27 13.79
CA ALA A 255 3.28 11.38 13.25
C ALA A 255 2.42 12.50 12.62
N ILE A 256 1.18 12.22 12.21
CA ILE A 256 0.35 13.15 11.43
C ILE A 256 -0.97 13.54 12.10
N MET A 257 -1.57 12.66 12.90
CA MET A 257 -2.85 12.89 13.56
C MET A 257 -2.92 12.24 14.96
N PRO A 258 -1.92 12.47 15.84
CA PRO A 258 -1.79 11.77 17.12
C PRO A 258 -3.03 11.89 18.02
N SER A 259 -3.72 13.04 18.03
CA SER A 259 -4.94 13.23 18.82
C SER A 259 -6.06 12.26 18.46
N PHE A 260 -6.10 11.80 17.21
CA PHE A 260 -7.10 10.85 16.72
C PHE A 260 -6.82 9.40 17.15
N LEU A 261 -5.58 9.07 17.51
CA LEU A 261 -5.13 7.70 17.81
C LEU A 261 -4.68 7.52 19.28
N ALA A 262 -4.70 8.59 20.09
CA ALA A 262 -4.21 8.62 21.47
C ALA A 262 -4.80 7.54 22.41
N ARG A 263 -5.89 6.87 22.03
CA ARG A 263 -6.52 5.80 22.81
C ARG A 263 -5.96 4.42 22.51
N VAL A 264 -5.38 4.19 21.33
CA VAL A 264 -4.89 2.87 20.89
C VAL A 264 -3.82 2.34 21.84
N GLU A 265 -2.96 3.21 22.35
CA GLU A 265 -1.83 2.83 23.21
C GLU A 265 -2.23 2.63 24.69
N ARG A 266 -3.51 2.79 25.05
CA ARG A 266 -3.95 2.64 26.44
C ARG A 266 -4.05 1.17 26.83
N PRO A 267 -3.51 0.75 27.99
CA PRO A 267 -3.52 -0.66 28.42
C PRO A 267 -4.91 -1.30 28.49
N GLU A 268 -5.95 -0.51 28.76
CA GLU A 268 -7.34 -1.01 28.91
C GLU A 268 -8.15 -0.91 27.60
N ARG A 269 -7.57 -0.44 26.50
CA ARG A 269 -8.27 -0.28 25.22
C ARG A 269 -8.12 -1.54 24.37
N GLY A 270 -9.24 -2.22 24.11
CA GLY A 270 -9.27 -3.43 23.25
C GLY A 270 -9.91 -4.65 23.89
N GLY A 271 -10.21 -4.61 25.20
CA GLY A 271 -10.77 -5.72 25.96
C GLY A 271 -9.71 -6.64 26.54
#